data_AF-A0A4V2ETI5-F1
#
_entry.id   AF-A0A4V2ETI5-F1
#
_cell.length_a   1.000
_cell.length_b   1.000
_cell.length_c   1.000
_cell.angle_alpha   90.00
_cell.angle_beta   90.00
_cell.angle_gamma   90.00
#
_symmetry.space_group_name_H-M   'P 1'
#
loop_
_entity.id
_entity.type
_entity.pdbx_description
1 polymer ?
#
loop_
_entity_poly.entity_id
_entity_poly.type
_entity_poly.pdbx_seq_one_letter_code
_entity_poly.pdbx_strand_id
1 'polypeptide(L)'
;MRHALATCLAAVVAVLLLAPATATAQDTPPTPEKCAATLACGLDDIDKMTMSDRLDMVRLIESGPTAEYLGADIDPGRWRNIEGIVTLFRNHGLGARGSWVSYVDAGIIEGLERGLAIASGRGTDTGGNPGSQLWAEYLVKLKAGELTTRSVHDRVWSIAEQASTEHGVRVAEQVHGERPSAREDRFFQLSEIYRFMLRNRPPLLDLVTAVGGLTGPERQNFYDWATDVTNAEAGVTGAEVLWGLARADVPDTLFATIRTFQAYFESLLPLYENRTR
;
A
#
# COMPACT_ATOMS: atom_id res chain seq x y z
N MET A 1 44.76 -25.27 -59.86
CA MET A 1 43.78 -25.62 -58.80
C MET A 1 44.26 -25.24 -57.38
N ARG A 2 44.97 -24.10 -57.16
CA ARG A 2 45.49 -23.72 -55.83
C ARG A 2 45.21 -22.27 -55.42
N HIS A 3 44.43 -21.51 -56.18
CA HIS A 3 44.20 -20.07 -55.91
C HIS A 3 42.72 -19.69 -55.73
N ALA A 4 41.81 -20.66 -55.67
CA ALA A 4 40.37 -20.42 -55.51
C ALA A 4 39.86 -20.65 -54.06
N LEU A 5 40.71 -21.10 -53.14
CA LEU A 5 40.31 -21.47 -51.77
C LEU A 5 40.65 -20.41 -50.70
N ALA A 6 41.42 -19.36 -51.05
CA ALA A 6 41.88 -18.38 -50.09
C ALA A 6 40.92 -17.19 -49.89
N THR A 7 39.96 -16.97 -50.79
CA THR A 7 39.11 -15.77 -50.80
C THR A 7 37.77 -15.94 -50.06
N CYS A 8 37.36 -17.18 -49.76
CA CYS A 8 36.10 -17.42 -49.04
C CYS A 8 36.22 -17.32 -47.51
N LEU A 9 37.42 -17.34 -46.93
CA LEU A 9 37.58 -17.31 -45.47
C LEU A 9 37.56 -15.89 -44.88
N ALA A 10 37.89 -14.86 -45.67
CA ALA A 10 37.93 -13.47 -45.19
C ALA A 10 36.54 -12.81 -45.10
N ALA A 11 35.56 -13.29 -45.88
CA ALA A 11 34.20 -12.73 -45.87
C ALA A 11 33.32 -13.28 -44.74
N VAL A 12 33.62 -14.47 -44.21
CA VAL A 12 32.82 -15.07 -43.11
C VAL A 12 33.22 -14.50 -41.75
N VAL A 13 34.47 -14.06 -41.57
CA VAL A 13 34.95 -13.48 -40.30
C VAL A 13 34.45 -12.03 -40.11
N ALA A 14 34.21 -11.28 -41.19
CA ALA A 14 33.74 -9.89 -41.10
C ALA A 14 32.24 -9.75 -40.77
N VAL A 15 31.43 -10.79 -40.98
CA VAL A 15 29.98 -10.77 -40.68
C VAL A 15 29.67 -11.19 -39.23
N LEU A 16 30.63 -11.82 -38.53
CA LEU A 16 30.47 -12.24 -37.13
C LEU A 16 30.78 -11.13 -36.10
N LEU A 17 31.24 -9.95 -36.53
CA LEU A 17 31.61 -8.83 -35.65
C LEU A 17 30.53 -7.73 -35.56
N LEU A 18 29.38 -7.92 -36.20
CA LEU A 18 28.21 -7.04 -36.12
C LEU A 18 27.04 -7.74 -35.43
N ALA A 19 27.31 -8.55 -34.40
CA ALA A 19 26.26 -8.89 -33.46
C ALA A 19 25.83 -7.58 -32.79
N PRO A 20 24.57 -7.11 -32.95
CA PRO A 20 24.08 -6.01 -32.14
C PRO A 20 24.26 -6.48 -30.69
N ALA A 21 25.02 -5.71 -29.91
CA ALA A 21 24.98 -5.85 -28.48
C ALA A 21 23.52 -5.64 -28.09
N THR A 22 22.79 -6.73 -27.87
CA THR A 22 21.56 -6.70 -27.11
C THR A 22 22.01 -6.21 -25.74
N ALA A 23 21.95 -4.89 -25.55
CA ALA A 23 22.02 -4.29 -24.25
C ALA A 23 20.94 -5.01 -23.46
N THR A 24 21.35 -5.94 -22.60
CA THR A 24 20.51 -6.43 -21.52
C THR A 24 20.09 -5.17 -20.80
N ALA A 25 18.85 -4.72 -21.02
CA ALA A 25 18.25 -3.66 -20.25
C ALA A 25 18.54 -4.02 -18.79
N GLN A 26 19.37 -3.22 -18.13
CA GLN A 26 19.77 -3.51 -16.76
C GLN A 26 18.47 -3.61 -15.95
N ASP A 27 18.29 -4.74 -15.26
CA ASP A 27 17.15 -4.99 -14.35
C ASP A 27 17.27 -4.14 -13.07
N THR A 28 17.73 -2.89 -13.23
CA THR A 28 17.84 -1.92 -12.16
C THR A 28 16.43 -1.46 -11.81
N PRO A 29 16.00 -1.56 -10.54
CA PRO A 29 14.73 -0.99 -10.11
C PRO A 29 14.66 0.50 -10.48
N PRO A 30 13.50 1.02 -10.91
CA PRO A 30 13.33 2.46 -10.99
C PRO A 30 13.50 3.09 -9.60
N THR A 31 13.96 4.34 -9.57
CA THR A 31 14.11 5.05 -8.29
C THR A 31 12.76 5.57 -7.82
N PRO A 32 12.57 5.75 -6.49
CA PRO A 32 11.38 6.37 -5.92
C PRO A 32 11.00 7.70 -6.57
N GLU A 33 11.99 8.55 -6.84
CA GLU A 33 11.78 9.87 -7.46
C GLU A 33 11.26 9.76 -8.88
N LYS A 34 11.77 8.79 -9.65
CA LYS A 34 11.30 8.58 -11.03
C LYS A 34 9.84 8.15 -11.01
N CYS A 35 9.49 7.15 -10.20
CA CYS A 35 8.10 6.68 -10.11
C CYS A 35 7.16 7.78 -9.62
N ALA A 36 7.51 8.44 -8.51
CA ALA A 36 6.71 9.54 -7.99
C ALA A 36 6.53 10.70 -8.98
N ALA A 37 7.55 11.04 -9.77
CA ALA A 37 7.44 12.09 -10.77
C ALA A 37 6.56 11.69 -11.98
N THR A 38 6.69 10.45 -12.45
CA THR A 38 6.00 10.00 -13.68
C THR A 38 4.60 9.45 -13.44
N LEU A 39 4.31 8.95 -12.24
CA LEU A 39 3.08 8.23 -11.92
C LEU A 39 2.76 7.09 -12.90
N ALA A 40 3.78 6.30 -13.24
CA ALA A 40 3.74 5.29 -14.30
C ALA A 40 4.44 3.96 -13.93
N CYS A 41 4.91 3.79 -12.70
CA CYS A 41 5.52 2.54 -12.29
C CYS A 41 4.46 1.45 -12.10
N GLY A 42 4.73 0.28 -12.68
CA GLY A 42 3.86 -0.87 -12.53
C GLY A 42 4.16 -1.66 -11.26
N LEU A 43 3.29 -2.61 -10.93
CA LEU A 43 3.50 -3.52 -9.82
C LEU A 43 4.88 -4.22 -9.87
N ASP A 44 5.32 -4.68 -11.04
CA ASP A 44 6.65 -5.32 -11.22
C ASP A 44 7.82 -4.37 -10.99
N ASP A 45 7.64 -3.07 -11.26
CA ASP A 45 8.65 -2.06 -10.99
C ASP A 45 8.78 -1.80 -9.50
N ILE A 46 7.63 -1.73 -8.81
CA ILE A 46 7.54 -1.51 -7.37
C ILE A 46 8.01 -2.75 -6.60
N ASP A 47 7.74 -3.97 -7.08
CA ASP A 47 8.25 -5.23 -6.51
C ASP A 47 9.78 -5.23 -6.37
N LYS A 48 10.49 -4.59 -7.31
CA LYS A 48 11.96 -4.50 -7.30
C LYS A 48 12.50 -3.50 -6.28
N MET A 49 11.66 -2.61 -5.75
CA MET A 49 12.05 -1.62 -4.74
C MET A 49 12.13 -2.24 -3.35
N THR A 50 13.04 -1.72 -2.51
CA THR A 50 13.03 -2.04 -1.08
C THR A 50 11.85 -1.38 -0.38
N MET A 51 11.46 -1.86 0.81
CA MET A 51 10.42 -1.18 1.62
C MET A 51 10.81 0.27 1.95
N SER A 52 12.10 0.59 2.09
CA SER A 52 12.57 1.97 2.29
C SER A 52 12.31 2.83 1.06
N ASP A 53 12.65 2.32 -0.13
CA ASP A 53 12.40 3.01 -1.40
C ASP A 53 10.90 3.25 -1.62
N ARG A 54 10.05 2.28 -1.28
CA ARG A 54 8.59 2.41 -1.35
C ARG A 54 8.04 3.46 -0.40
N LEU A 55 8.57 3.52 0.82
CA LEU A 55 8.20 4.55 1.79
C LEU A 55 8.56 5.95 1.27
N ASP A 56 9.76 6.09 0.69
CA ASP A 56 10.19 7.35 0.09
C ASP A 56 9.33 7.71 -1.13
N MET A 57 8.97 6.73 -1.96
CA MET A 57 8.07 6.92 -3.10
C MET A 57 6.69 7.43 -2.66
N VAL A 58 6.07 6.81 -1.65
CA VAL A 58 4.76 7.25 -1.13
C VAL A 58 4.82 8.70 -0.63
N ARG A 59 5.90 9.07 0.09
CA ARG A 59 6.11 10.44 0.58
C ARG A 59 6.36 11.45 -0.53
N LEU A 60 7.06 11.05 -1.58
CA LEU A 60 7.30 11.90 -2.76
C LEU A 60 6.02 12.09 -3.57
N ILE A 61 5.19 11.04 -3.70
CA ILE A 61 3.85 11.15 -4.30
C ILE A 61 2.98 12.10 -3.48
N GLU A 62 3.02 11.99 -2.15
CA GLU A 62 2.27 12.85 -1.22
C GLU A 62 2.69 14.33 -1.36
N SER A 63 3.98 14.60 -1.17
CA SER A 63 4.52 15.97 -1.10
C SER A 63 4.64 16.67 -2.46
N GLY A 64 4.63 15.92 -3.57
CA GLY A 64 4.71 16.47 -4.92
C GLY A 64 3.37 16.40 -5.66
N PRO A 65 3.14 15.39 -6.53
CA PRO A 65 1.96 15.34 -7.39
C PRO A 65 0.61 15.38 -6.65
N THR A 66 0.50 14.80 -5.45
CA THR A 66 -0.75 14.83 -4.68
C THR A 66 -1.03 16.26 -4.19
N ALA A 67 -0.04 16.92 -3.60
CA ALA A 67 -0.14 18.32 -3.17
C ALA A 67 -0.44 19.27 -4.34
N GLU A 68 0.20 19.07 -5.50
CA GLU A 68 -0.08 19.83 -6.72
C GLU A 68 -1.53 19.64 -7.19
N TYR A 69 -2.01 18.40 -7.18
CA TYR A 69 -3.37 18.09 -7.62
C TYR A 69 -4.43 18.65 -6.68
N LEU A 70 -4.27 18.46 -5.37
CA LEU A 70 -5.29 18.84 -4.37
C LEU A 70 -5.30 20.35 -4.10
N GLY A 71 -4.16 21.03 -4.28
CA GLY A 71 -4.00 22.45 -3.96
C GLY A 71 -3.73 22.70 -2.48
N ALA A 72 -3.52 23.97 -2.12
CA ALA A 72 -3.00 24.35 -0.81
C ALA A 72 -3.97 24.14 0.37
N ASP A 73 -5.28 24.06 0.11
CA ASP A 73 -6.31 24.05 1.16
C ASP A 73 -6.68 22.64 1.64
N ILE A 74 -6.13 21.60 1.00
CA ILE A 74 -6.43 20.20 1.32
C ILE A 74 -5.14 19.52 1.73
N ASP A 75 -5.09 18.98 2.96
CA ASP A 75 -3.92 18.22 3.44
C ASP A 75 -3.61 17.09 2.44
N PRO A 76 -2.41 17.06 1.82
CA PRO A 76 -2.02 15.97 0.94
C PRO A 76 -1.76 14.66 1.70
N GLY A 77 -1.67 14.72 3.03
CA GLY A 77 -1.46 13.66 4.04
C GLY A 77 -2.38 12.44 4.00
N ARG A 78 -2.75 11.92 2.83
CA ARG A 78 -3.78 10.89 2.62
C ARG A 78 -3.21 9.48 2.67
N TRP A 79 -1.89 9.35 2.63
CA TRP A 79 -1.20 8.07 2.49
C TRP A 79 -0.45 7.65 3.77
N ARG A 80 -0.53 8.44 4.83
CA ARG A 80 0.19 8.22 6.09
C ARG A 80 -0.13 6.88 6.77
N ASN A 81 -1.34 6.33 6.60
CA ASN A 81 -1.62 4.96 7.05
C ASN A 81 -0.87 3.91 6.24
N ILE A 82 -0.72 4.11 4.92
CA ILE A 82 0.07 3.23 4.04
C ILE A 82 1.55 3.35 4.43
N GLU A 83 2.07 4.55 4.69
CA GLU A 83 3.41 4.74 5.25
C GLU A 83 3.63 3.94 6.54
N GLY A 84 2.60 3.84 7.40
CA GLY A 84 2.64 3.06 8.63
C GLY A 84 2.82 1.57 8.37
N ILE A 85 2.11 1.02 7.39
CA ILE A 85 2.23 -0.39 6.98
C ILE A 85 3.59 -0.67 6.34
N VAL A 86 4.06 0.18 5.42
CA VAL A 86 5.39 0.04 4.81
C VAL A 86 6.49 0.12 5.87
N THR A 87 6.34 1.02 6.84
CA THR A 87 7.26 1.14 7.98
C THR A 87 7.28 -0.14 8.82
N LEU A 88 6.13 -0.74 9.12
CA LEU A 88 6.04 -2.04 9.79
C LEU A 88 6.82 -3.10 9.00
N PHE A 89 6.55 -3.24 7.70
CA PHE A 89 7.21 -4.24 6.87
C PHE A 89 8.72 -4.08 6.87
N ARG A 90 9.21 -2.84 6.73
CA ARG A 90 10.64 -2.52 6.86
C ARG A 90 11.19 -2.93 8.23
N ASN A 91 10.52 -2.58 9.32
CA ASN A 91 11.00 -2.85 10.68
C ASN A 91 11.09 -4.35 11.01
N HIS A 92 10.23 -5.16 10.39
CA HIS A 92 10.20 -6.62 10.61
C HIS A 92 10.89 -7.42 9.49
N GLY A 93 11.56 -6.75 8.55
CA GLY A 93 12.28 -7.42 7.46
C GLY A 93 11.37 -8.18 6.50
N LEU A 94 10.12 -7.71 6.33
CA LEU A 94 9.14 -8.27 5.41
C LEU A 94 9.22 -7.59 4.04
N GLY A 95 8.60 -8.20 3.03
CA GLY A 95 8.50 -7.60 1.70
C GLY A 95 9.79 -7.68 0.88
N ALA A 96 10.55 -8.76 1.03
CA ALA A 96 11.64 -9.08 0.10
C ALA A 96 11.08 -9.21 -1.34
N ARG A 97 11.84 -8.78 -2.35
CA ARG A 97 11.45 -8.87 -3.77
C ARG A 97 10.90 -10.26 -4.10
N GLY A 98 9.75 -10.30 -4.77
CA GLY A 98 9.09 -11.55 -5.16
C GLY A 98 8.41 -12.30 -4.01
N SER A 99 8.39 -11.77 -2.79
CA SER A 99 7.58 -12.36 -1.71
C SER A 99 6.12 -11.96 -1.82
N TRP A 100 5.23 -12.74 -1.18
CA TRP A 100 3.80 -12.41 -1.09
C TRP A 100 3.57 -10.98 -0.55
N VAL A 101 4.23 -10.59 0.54
CA VAL A 101 4.11 -9.22 1.10
C VAL A 101 4.57 -8.16 0.11
N SER A 102 5.64 -8.43 -0.65
CA SER A 102 6.16 -7.50 -1.66
C SER A 102 5.13 -7.22 -2.74
N TYR A 103 4.49 -8.26 -3.29
CA TYR A 103 3.45 -8.10 -4.31
C TYR A 103 2.18 -7.43 -3.78
N VAL A 104 1.76 -7.75 -2.55
CA VAL A 104 0.59 -7.14 -1.93
C VAL A 104 0.80 -5.64 -1.74
N ASP A 105 1.92 -5.24 -1.15
CA ASP A 105 2.27 -3.85 -0.94
C ASP A 105 2.49 -3.09 -2.27
N ALA A 106 3.11 -3.74 -3.26
CA ALA A 106 3.27 -3.17 -4.59
C ALA A 106 1.91 -2.91 -5.27
N GLY A 107 0.94 -3.80 -5.08
CA GLY A 107 -0.43 -3.59 -5.56
C GLY A 107 -1.13 -2.39 -4.92
N ILE A 108 -0.90 -2.15 -3.62
CA ILE A 108 -1.41 -0.96 -2.91
C ILE A 108 -0.83 0.33 -3.52
N ILE A 109 0.49 0.39 -3.64
CA ILE A 109 1.20 1.58 -4.13
C ILE A 109 0.90 1.85 -5.60
N GLU A 110 0.86 0.81 -6.45
CA GLU A 110 0.49 0.94 -7.86
C GLU A 110 -0.91 1.54 -8.00
N GLY A 111 -1.88 1.03 -7.24
CA GLY A 111 -3.26 1.54 -7.28
C GLY A 111 -3.32 3.03 -6.92
N LEU A 112 -2.57 3.45 -5.90
CA LEU A 112 -2.49 4.85 -5.48
C LEU A 112 -1.85 5.72 -6.57
N GLU A 113 -0.66 5.33 -7.06
CA GLU A 113 0.10 6.08 -8.07
C GLU A 113 -0.72 6.27 -9.35
N ARG A 114 -1.28 5.17 -9.86
CA ARG A 114 -2.11 5.19 -11.07
C ARG A 114 -3.42 5.93 -10.85
N GLY A 115 -4.04 5.79 -9.68
CA GLY A 115 -5.24 6.55 -9.34
C GLY A 115 -5.00 8.06 -9.34
N LEU A 116 -3.85 8.50 -8.83
CA LEU A 116 -3.44 9.90 -8.91
C LEU A 116 -3.14 10.33 -10.36
N ALA A 117 -2.49 9.48 -11.16
CA ALA A 117 -2.27 9.76 -12.58
C ALA A 117 -3.60 9.99 -13.32
N ILE A 118 -4.61 9.16 -13.03
CA ILE A 118 -5.96 9.27 -13.60
C ILE A 118 -6.65 10.55 -13.11
N ALA A 119 -6.70 10.79 -11.80
CA ALA A 119 -7.38 11.96 -11.23
C ALA A 119 -6.79 13.29 -11.72
N SER A 120 -5.46 13.35 -11.90
CA SER A 120 -4.72 14.52 -12.38
C SER A 120 -4.68 14.66 -13.91
N GLY A 121 -5.23 13.70 -14.66
CA GLY A 121 -5.20 13.70 -16.12
C GLY A 121 -3.82 13.43 -16.73
N ARG A 122 -2.87 12.92 -15.95
CA ARG A 122 -1.51 12.55 -16.38
C ARG A 122 -1.44 11.18 -17.05
N GLY A 123 -2.45 10.33 -16.84
CA GLY A 123 -2.54 9.00 -17.45
C GLY A 123 -3.94 8.42 -17.37
N THR A 124 -4.17 7.30 -18.05
CA THR A 124 -5.43 6.54 -18.02
C THR A 124 -5.23 5.05 -17.76
N ASP A 125 -3.97 4.61 -17.65
CA ASP A 125 -3.62 3.22 -17.48
C ASP A 125 -3.79 2.78 -16.02
N THR A 126 -4.65 1.78 -15.81
CA THR A 126 -4.94 1.22 -14.49
C THR A 126 -4.00 0.09 -14.07
N GLY A 127 -3.16 -0.42 -14.99
CA GLY A 127 -2.32 -1.61 -14.74
C GLY A 127 -3.11 -2.90 -14.53
N GLY A 128 -4.43 -2.89 -14.78
CA GLY A 128 -5.33 -3.98 -14.39
C GLY A 128 -5.66 -3.99 -12.89
N ASN A 129 -5.18 -3.01 -12.13
CA ASN A 129 -5.47 -2.83 -10.72
C ASN A 129 -6.82 -2.10 -10.54
N PRO A 130 -7.87 -2.76 -10.02
CA PRO A 130 -9.18 -2.15 -9.84
C PRO A 130 -9.18 -0.99 -8.85
N GLY A 131 -8.22 -0.97 -7.90
CA GLY A 131 -8.09 0.13 -6.96
C GLY A 131 -7.66 1.44 -7.61
N SER A 132 -7.00 1.40 -8.78
CA SER A 132 -6.59 2.62 -9.51
C SER A 132 -7.77 3.56 -9.81
N GLN A 133 -8.89 3.01 -10.30
CA GLN A 133 -10.08 3.85 -10.57
C GLN A 133 -10.73 4.35 -9.29
N LEU A 134 -10.76 3.51 -8.24
CA LEU A 134 -11.36 3.88 -6.96
C LEU A 134 -10.55 4.98 -6.25
N TRP A 135 -9.22 4.95 -6.36
CA TRP A 135 -8.35 6.02 -5.90
C TRP A 135 -8.53 7.30 -6.69
N ALA A 136 -8.71 7.19 -8.01
CA ALA A 136 -8.98 8.35 -8.84
C ALA A 136 -10.31 9.02 -8.45
N GLU A 137 -11.37 8.24 -8.27
CA GLU A 137 -12.66 8.71 -7.79
C GLU A 137 -12.57 9.35 -6.40
N TYR A 138 -11.84 8.71 -5.47
CA TYR A 138 -11.57 9.26 -4.15
C TYR A 138 -10.93 10.65 -4.23
N LEU A 139 -9.86 10.81 -5.03
CA LEU A 139 -9.14 12.07 -5.18
C LEU A 139 -9.99 13.16 -5.82
N VAL A 140 -10.79 12.82 -6.85
CA VAL A 140 -11.73 13.76 -7.48
C VAL A 140 -12.77 14.24 -6.47
N LYS A 141 -13.38 13.31 -5.70
CA LYS A 141 -14.36 13.65 -4.66
C LYS A 141 -13.76 14.47 -3.53
N LEU A 142 -12.53 14.15 -3.13
CA LEU A 142 -11.80 14.90 -2.11
C LEU A 142 -11.59 16.34 -2.56
N LYS A 143 -11.08 16.53 -3.79
CA LYS A 143 -10.85 17.86 -4.37
C LYS A 143 -12.14 18.66 -4.57
N ALA A 144 -13.23 17.99 -4.91
CA ALA A 144 -14.56 18.60 -5.05
C ALA A 144 -15.22 18.95 -3.71
N GLY A 145 -14.61 18.59 -2.57
CA GLY A 145 -15.21 18.80 -1.25
C GLY A 145 -16.42 17.92 -0.96
N GLU A 146 -16.58 16.80 -1.68
CA GLU A 146 -17.73 15.89 -1.52
C GLU A 146 -17.56 14.94 -0.32
N LEU A 147 -16.34 14.75 0.17
CA LEU A 147 -16.02 13.89 1.31
C LEU A 147 -16.15 14.65 2.64
N THR A 148 -17.32 15.25 2.86
CA THR A 148 -17.58 16.23 3.94
C THR A 148 -17.60 15.67 5.35
N THR A 149 -17.68 14.36 5.52
CA THR A 149 -17.69 13.70 6.82
C THR A 149 -16.66 12.59 6.85
N ARG A 150 -16.09 12.35 8.03
CA ARG A 150 -15.11 11.28 8.26
C ARG A 150 -15.61 9.91 7.81
N SER A 151 -16.86 9.56 8.12
CA SER A 151 -17.45 8.28 7.70
C SER A 151 -17.57 8.13 6.18
N VAL A 152 -17.86 9.21 5.45
CA VAL A 152 -17.92 9.17 3.98
C VAL A 152 -16.51 9.08 3.40
N HIS A 153 -15.59 9.88 3.92
CA HIS A 153 -14.17 9.84 3.56
C HIS A 153 -13.56 8.44 3.76
N ASP A 154 -13.62 7.91 4.98
CA ASP A 154 -12.98 6.65 5.38
C ASP A 154 -13.57 5.46 4.63
N ARG A 155 -14.87 5.50 4.32
CA ARG A 155 -15.52 4.48 3.50
C ARG A 155 -14.94 4.44 2.08
N VAL A 156 -14.84 5.58 1.40
CA VAL A 156 -14.32 5.63 0.02
C VAL A 156 -12.83 5.26 0.01
N TRP A 157 -12.03 5.80 0.95
CA TRP A 157 -10.61 5.48 1.10
C TRP A 157 -10.39 3.98 1.31
N SER A 158 -11.11 3.36 2.26
CA SER A 158 -10.95 1.93 2.58
C SER A 158 -11.42 0.99 1.47
N ILE A 159 -12.31 1.42 0.58
CA ILE A 159 -12.73 0.62 -0.58
C ILE A 159 -11.62 0.62 -1.64
N ALA A 160 -11.01 1.78 -1.90
CA ALA A 160 -9.91 1.89 -2.85
C ALA A 160 -8.69 1.08 -2.40
N GLU A 161 -8.30 1.25 -1.14
CA GLU A 161 -7.14 0.56 -0.56
C GLU A 161 -7.34 -0.96 -0.52
N GLN A 162 -8.54 -1.44 -0.17
CA GLN A 162 -8.89 -2.87 -0.24
C GLN A 162 -8.74 -3.43 -1.65
N ALA A 163 -9.32 -2.76 -2.65
CA ALA A 163 -9.31 -3.26 -4.02
C ALA A 163 -7.88 -3.39 -4.56
N SER A 164 -6.99 -2.45 -4.20
CA SER A 164 -5.56 -2.51 -4.51
C SER A 164 -4.86 -3.64 -3.75
N THR A 165 -5.18 -3.82 -2.46
CA THR A 165 -4.62 -4.92 -1.64
C THR A 165 -4.98 -6.28 -2.24
N GLU A 166 -6.27 -6.51 -2.52
CA GLU A 166 -6.75 -7.77 -3.11
C GLU A 166 -6.19 -8.01 -4.51
N HIS A 167 -5.89 -6.95 -5.27
CA HIS A 167 -5.19 -7.07 -6.53
C HIS A 167 -3.77 -7.61 -6.32
N GLY A 168 -3.00 -7.03 -5.40
CA GLY A 168 -1.68 -7.53 -5.06
C GLY A 168 -1.69 -8.98 -4.55
N VAL A 169 -2.70 -9.36 -3.74
CA VAL A 169 -2.92 -10.76 -3.32
C VAL A 169 -3.14 -11.68 -4.52
N ARG A 170 -4.04 -11.30 -5.44
CA ARG A 170 -4.29 -12.10 -6.66
C ARG A 170 -3.06 -12.23 -7.52
N VAL A 171 -2.28 -11.16 -7.69
CA VAL A 171 -1.03 -11.20 -8.47
C VAL A 171 -0.01 -12.13 -7.81
N ALA A 172 0.22 -11.98 -6.50
CA ALA A 172 1.11 -12.85 -5.74
C ALA A 172 0.75 -14.34 -5.94
N GLU A 173 -0.51 -14.69 -5.70
CA GLU A 173 -0.94 -16.09 -5.65
C GLU A 173 -1.19 -16.71 -7.03
N GLN A 174 -1.80 -15.96 -7.96
CA GLN A 174 -2.27 -16.50 -9.22
C GLN A 174 -1.27 -16.31 -10.37
N VAL A 175 -0.47 -15.24 -10.32
CA VAL A 175 0.54 -14.95 -11.36
C VAL A 175 1.90 -15.50 -10.95
N HIS A 176 2.30 -15.29 -9.70
CA HIS A 176 3.64 -15.68 -9.22
C HIS A 176 3.67 -16.97 -8.39
N GLY A 177 2.51 -17.46 -7.93
CA GLY A 177 2.42 -18.70 -7.14
C GLY A 177 2.92 -18.54 -5.70
N GLU A 178 3.13 -17.31 -5.24
CA GLU A 178 3.58 -16.98 -3.90
C GLU A 178 2.45 -17.12 -2.89
N ARG A 179 2.81 -17.47 -1.66
CA ARG A 179 1.84 -17.66 -0.56
C ARG A 179 2.30 -16.95 0.69
N PRO A 180 1.36 -16.44 1.50
CA PRO A 180 1.72 -15.89 2.79
C PRO A 180 2.15 -17.02 3.74
N SER A 181 3.08 -16.72 4.64
CA SER A 181 3.25 -17.48 5.87
C SER A 181 1.98 -17.37 6.72
N ALA A 182 1.81 -18.29 7.69
CA ALA A 182 0.66 -18.26 8.61
C ALA A 182 0.52 -16.91 9.34
N ARG A 183 1.64 -16.26 9.66
CA ARG A 183 1.64 -14.96 10.33
C ARG A 183 1.25 -13.82 9.40
N GLU A 184 1.72 -13.84 8.15
CA GLU A 184 1.35 -12.85 7.13
C GLU A 184 -0.14 -12.96 6.77
N ASP A 185 -0.65 -14.18 6.60
CA ASP A 185 -2.07 -14.44 6.38
C ASP A 185 -2.90 -13.94 7.56
N ARG A 186 -2.46 -14.22 8.79
CA ARG A 186 -3.15 -13.72 9.97
C ARG A 186 -3.14 -12.20 10.05
N PHE A 187 -1.99 -11.58 9.79
CA PHE A 187 -1.90 -10.12 9.74
C PHE A 187 -2.82 -9.52 8.67
N PHE A 188 -2.90 -10.15 7.49
CA PHE A 188 -3.82 -9.75 6.43
C PHE A 188 -5.28 -9.80 6.89
N GLN A 189 -5.73 -10.92 7.47
CA GLN A 189 -7.07 -11.04 8.06
C GLN A 189 -7.35 -9.99 9.16
N LEU A 190 -6.35 -9.65 9.96
CA LEU A 190 -6.44 -8.61 10.99
C LEU A 190 -6.52 -7.20 10.38
N SER A 191 -5.89 -6.95 9.23
CA SER A 191 -6.03 -5.67 8.52
C SER A 191 -7.41 -5.50 7.87
N GLU A 192 -8.08 -6.60 7.48
CA GLU A 192 -9.48 -6.56 7.03
C GLU A 192 -10.42 -6.03 8.12
N ILE A 193 -10.14 -6.40 9.38
CA ILE A 193 -10.85 -5.91 10.56
C ILE A 193 -10.65 -4.39 10.70
N TYR A 194 -9.44 -3.88 10.45
CA TYR A 194 -9.19 -2.43 10.42
C TYR A 194 -10.01 -1.71 9.34
N ARG A 195 -10.03 -2.23 8.11
CA ARG A 195 -10.86 -1.68 7.02
C ARG A 195 -12.35 -1.74 7.34
N PHE A 196 -12.80 -2.79 8.03
CA PHE A 196 -14.17 -2.89 8.53
C PHE A 196 -14.49 -1.78 9.54
N MET A 197 -13.54 -1.37 10.40
CA MET A 197 -13.72 -0.24 11.31
C MET A 197 -13.96 1.08 10.58
N LEU A 198 -13.12 1.37 9.59
CA LEU A 198 -13.25 2.57 8.76
C LEU A 198 -14.65 2.66 8.13
N ARG A 199 -15.16 1.54 7.61
CA ARG A 199 -16.47 1.49 6.92
C ARG A 199 -17.67 1.56 7.87
N ASN A 200 -17.52 1.14 9.12
CA ASN A 200 -18.62 0.95 10.07
C ASN A 200 -18.47 1.80 11.34
N ARG A 201 -17.91 3.01 11.22
CA ARG A 201 -17.63 3.91 12.37
C ARG A 201 -18.81 4.07 13.35
N PRO A 202 -20.04 4.44 12.94
CA PRO A 202 -21.11 4.68 13.90
C PRO A 202 -21.42 3.49 14.83
N PRO A 203 -21.69 2.27 14.33
CA PRO A 203 -21.96 1.12 15.22
C PRO A 203 -20.74 0.65 16.02
N LEU A 204 -19.51 0.86 15.53
CA LEU A 204 -18.30 0.42 16.24
C LEU A 204 -17.84 1.39 17.31
N LEU A 205 -18.18 2.67 17.19
CA LEU A 205 -17.98 3.64 18.26
C LEU A 205 -18.68 3.19 19.54
N ASP A 206 -19.86 2.56 19.43
CA ASP A 206 -20.57 2.04 20.60
C ASP A 206 -19.86 0.84 21.24
N LEU A 207 -19.22 -0.01 20.43
CA LEU A 207 -18.42 -1.14 20.93
C LEU A 207 -17.22 -0.67 21.76
N VAL A 208 -16.56 0.42 21.38
CA VAL A 208 -15.41 1.00 22.12
C VAL A 208 -15.78 1.33 23.58
N THR A 209 -17.02 1.78 23.80
CA THR A 209 -17.57 2.05 25.15
C THR A 209 -17.46 0.82 26.04
N ALA A 210 -17.71 -0.38 25.48
CA ALA A 210 -17.68 -1.64 26.21
C ALA A 210 -16.26 -2.14 26.50
N VAL A 211 -15.25 -1.66 25.78
CA VAL A 211 -13.86 -2.14 25.88
C VAL A 211 -13.02 -1.29 26.84
N GLY A 212 -13.10 0.05 26.72
CA GLY A 212 -12.23 0.96 27.46
C GLY A 212 -12.90 1.73 28.59
N GLY A 213 -14.22 1.61 28.75
CA GLY A 213 -14.99 2.49 29.66
C GLY A 213 -14.99 3.96 29.22
N LEU A 214 -14.43 4.29 28.06
CA LEU A 214 -14.43 5.63 27.49
C LEU A 214 -15.85 6.06 27.13
N THR A 215 -16.22 7.29 27.52
CA THR A 215 -17.53 7.85 27.21
C THR A 215 -17.39 9.23 26.57
N GLY A 216 -18.46 9.69 25.91
CA GLY A 216 -18.52 11.05 25.38
C GLY A 216 -17.40 11.38 24.37
N PRO A 217 -16.76 12.57 24.48
CA PRO A 217 -15.71 13.01 23.56
C PRO A 217 -14.44 12.15 23.57
N GLU A 218 -14.06 11.57 24.71
CA GLU A 218 -12.84 10.75 24.83
C GLU A 218 -12.92 9.51 23.95
N ARG A 219 -14.09 8.85 23.95
CA ARG A 219 -14.40 7.71 23.07
C ARG A 219 -14.23 8.07 21.59
N GLN A 220 -14.73 9.24 21.20
CA GLN A 220 -14.62 9.73 19.83
C GLN A 220 -13.18 10.02 19.46
N ASN A 221 -12.45 10.74 20.32
CA ASN A 221 -11.06 11.11 20.06
C ASN A 221 -10.14 9.89 19.96
N PHE A 222 -10.34 8.89 20.83
CA PHE A 222 -9.58 7.64 20.78
C PHE A 222 -9.86 6.86 19.49
N TYR A 223 -11.14 6.62 19.18
CA TYR A 223 -11.50 5.92 17.94
C TYR A 223 -11.00 6.68 16.72
N ASP A 224 -11.12 8.01 16.75
CA ASP A 224 -10.68 8.85 15.65
C ASP A 224 -9.18 8.76 15.47
N TRP A 225 -8.39 8.86 16.54
CA TRP A 225 -6.96 8.62 16.45
C TRP A 225 -6.63 7.21 15.93
N ALA A 226 -7.26 6.17 16.49
CA ALA A 226 -6.95 4.77 16.18
C ALA A 226 -7.27 4.35 14.74
N THR A 227 -8.11 5.12 14.03
CA THR A 227 -8.49 4.85 12.64
C THR A 227 -8.18 6.02 11.71
N ASP A 228 -7.35 6.98 12.12
CA ASP A 228 -7.04 8.15 11.31
C ASP A 228 -6.06 7.79 10.20
N VAL A 229 -6.57 7.68 8.98
CA VAL A 229 -5.76 7.36 7.81
C VAL A 229 -4.75 8.46 7.44
N THR A 230 -4.90 9.65 8.03
CA THR A 230 -4.03 10.80 7.85
C THR A 230 -3.01 10.97 9.00
N ASN A 231 -2.92 10.00 9.90
CA ASN A 231 -1.98 10.05 11.02
C ASN A 231 -0.95 8.92 10.92
N ALA A 232 0.29 9.28 10.58
CA ALA A 232 1.36 8.29 10.39
C ALA A 232 1.72 7.56 11.69
N GLU A 233 1.68 8.27 12.82
CA GLU A 233 1.95 7.70 14.15
C GLU A 233 0.90 6.64 14.50
N ALA A 234 -0.39 6.96 14.28
CA ALA A 234 -1.48 6.01 14.49
C ALA A 234 -1.36 4.81 13.56
N GLY A 235 -1.05 5.04 12.28
CA GLY A 235 -0.84 3.98 11.28
C GLY A 235 0.26 3.00 11.68
N VAL A 236 1.44 3.49 12.05
CA VAL A 236 2.56 2.65 12.54
C VAL A 236 2.15 1.90 13.81
N THR A 237 1.56 2.60 14.78
CA THR A 237 1.21 2.01 16.07
C THR A 237 0.17 0.90 15.92
N GLY A 238 -0.89 1.16 15.13
CA GLY A 238 -1.91 0.17 14.81
C GLY A 238 -1.34 -1.04 14.08
N ALA A 239 -0.48 -0.81 13.08
CA ALA A 239 0.19 -1.88 12.35
C ALA A 239 1.03 -2.79 13.27
N GLU A 240 1.82 -2.20 14.18
CA GLU A 240 2.63 -2.95 15.15
C GLU A 240 1.77 -3.77 16.12
N VAL A 241 0.66 -3.21 16.61
CA VAL A 241 -0.30 -3.94 17.46
C VAL A 241 -0.89 -5.13 16.69
N LEU A 242 -1.39 -4.93 15.47
CA LEU A 242 -1.97 -6.02 14.66
C LEU A 242 -0.91 -7.09 14.36
N TRP A 243 0.34 -6.70 14.10
CA TRP A 243 1.44 -7.64 13.88
C TRP A 243 1.82 -8.43 15.13
N GLY A 244 1.71 -7.82 16.31
CA GLY A 244 1.83 -8.50 17.59
C GLY A 244 0.71 -9.53 17.79
N LEU A 245 -0.53 -9.13 17.53
CA LEU A 245 -1.71 -10.00 17.60
C LEU A 245 -1.66 -11.14 16.57
N ALA A 246 -1.02 -10.94 15.42
CA ALA A 246 -0.84 -11.97 14.42
C ALA A 246 0.01 -13.17 14.90
N ARG A 247 0.72 -13.03 16.04
CA ARG A 247 1.43 -14.14 16.69
C ARG A 247 0.53 -14.96 17.62
N ALA A 248 -0.62 -14.42 18.02
CA ALA A 248 -1.49 -15.06 18.99
C ALA A 248 -2.38 -16.10 18.28
N ASP A 249 -2.44 -17.31 18.84
CA ASP A 249 -3.40 -18.34 18.45
C ASP A 249 -4.81 -17.92 18.91
N VAL A 250 -5.49 -17.10 18.11
CA VAL A 250 -6.90 -16.76 18.34
C VAL A 250 -7.76 -17.56 17.35
N PRO A 251 -8.68 -18.43 17.82
CA PRO A 251 -9.49 -19.31 16.95
C PRO A 251 -10.28 -18.54 15.88
N ASP A 252 -10.51 -19.10 14.69
CA ASP A 252 -11.33 -18.46 13.63
C ASP A 252 -12.84 -18.61 13.88
N THR A 253 -13.41 -17.69 14.68
CA THR A 253 -14.86 -17.64 14.95
C THR A 253 -15.37 -16.20 14.94
N LEU A 254 -16.69 -15.97 14.78
CA LEU A 254 -17.27 -14.62 14.93
C LEU A 254 -16.95 -13.99 16.31
N PHE A 255 -16.93 -14.81 17.36
CA PHE A 255 -16.48 -14.40 18.70
C PHE A 255 -15.00 -14.04 18.74
N ALA A 256 -14.19 -14.49 17.79
CA ALA A 256 -12.82 -14.06 17.65
C ALA A 256 -12.70 -12.71 16.99
N THR A 257 -13.55 -12.35 16.04
CA THR A 257 -13.55 -10.98 15.47
C THR A 257 -13.81 -9.93 16.55
N ILE A 258 -14.81 -10.12 17.41
CA ILE A 258 -15.09 -9.20 18.54
C ILE A 258 -13.92 -9.19 19.54
N ARG A 259 -13.37 -10.36 19.88
CA ARG A 259 -12.22 -10.44 20.80
C ARG A 259 -10.96 -9.81 20.23
N THR A 260 -10.76 -9.90 18.92
CA THR A 260 -9.68 -9.22 18.22
C THR A 260 -9.88 -7.71 18.24
N PHE A 261 -11.10 -7.22 18.02
CA PHE A 261 -11.43 -5.79 18.19
C PHE A 261 -11.10 -5.32 19.60
N GLN A 262 -11.52 -6.09 20.60
CA GLN A 262 -11.23 -5.79 22.01
C GLN A 262 -9.72 -5.75 22.25
N ALA A 263 -8.98 -6.81 21.89
CA ALA A 263 -7.54 -6.89 22.08
C ALA A 263 -6.78 -5.77 21.35
N TYR A 264 -7.21 -5.39 20.15
CA TYR A 264 -6.64 -4.28 19.40
C TYR A 264 -6.82 -2.95 20.14
N PHE A 265 -8.05 -2.62 20.57
CA PHE A 265 -8.31 -1.38 21.28
C PHE A 265 -7.71 -1.36 22.69
N GLU A 266 -7.72 -2.47 23.42
CA GLU A 266 -7.05 -2.60 24.73
C GLU A 266 -5.54 -2.36 24.61
N SER A 267 -4.92 -2.81 23.52
CA SER A 267 -3.49 -2.59 23.26
C SER A 267 -3.19 -1.15 22.86
N LEU A 268 -4.10 -0.50 22.12
CA LEU A 268 -3.93 0.88 21.65
C LEU A 268 -4.23 1.93 22.71
N LEU A 269 -5.18 1.67 23.62
CA LEU A 269 -5.65 2.67 24.57
C LEU A 269 -4.53 3.23 25.47
N PRO A 270 -3.65 2.42 26.08
CA PRO A 270 -2.53 2.95 26.87
C PRO A 270 -1.57 3.81 26.05
N LEU A 271 -1.40 3.50 24.76
CA LEU A 271 -0.53 4.26 23.84
C LEU A 271 -1.13 5.63 23.52
N TYR A 272 -2.45 5.67 23.30
CA TYR A 272 -3.20 6.91 23.14
C TYR A 272 -3.15 7.78 24.40
N GLU A 273 -3.34 7.20 25.58
CA GLU A 273 -3.29 7.94 26.85
C GLU A 273 -1.92 8.53 27.13
N ASN A 274 -0.84 7.79 26.86
CA ASN A 274 0.52 8.29 27.06
C ASN A 274 0.87 9.47 26.12
N ARG A 275 0.22 9.56 24.96
CA ARG A 275 0.39 10.67 24.00
C ARG A 275 -0.34 11.95 24.43
N THR A 276 -1.40 11.82 25.22
CA THR A 276 -2.31 12.93 25.58
C THR A 276 -2.04 13.53 26.96
N ARG A 277 -1.05 12.99 27.70
CA ARG A 277 -0.55 13.50 28.98
C ARG A 277 0.70 14.33 28.78
#